data_AF-A0A132NYE4-F1
#
_entry.id   AF-A0A132NYE4-F1
#
_cell.length_a   1.000
_cell.length_b   1.000
_cell.length_c   1.000
_cell.angle_alpha   90.00
_cell.angle_beta   90.00
_cell.angle_gamma   90.00
#
_symmetry.space_group_name_H-M   'P 1'
#
loop_
_entity.id
_entity.type
_entity.pdbx_description
1 polymer ?
#
loop_
_entity_poly.entity_id
_entity_poly.type
_entity_poly.pdbx_seq_one_letter_code
_entity_poly.pdbx_strand_id
1 'polypeptide(L)'
;MMARTAVDEGRIGRGDGDAERVMCEAKDKKMATVLRQMIDVLDRAIELVDSTCTYLEVFHKNLDANTQTTRETDELEACADKILQNGKDFMDVYLQASGLHRSLSNKNASLGGQEANHVHFIFQTIASYLLLFNVSAKDIYAHTLTVEMMDSRPLRSVKNMVLKCL
;
A
#
# COMPACT_ATOMS: atom_id res chain seq x y z
N MET A 1 39.85 45.91 -52.99
CA MET A 1 40.29 44.78 -52.13
C MET A 1 39.82 45.10 -50.72
N MET A 2 38.68 44.60 -50.25
CA MET A 2 38.47 43.30 -49.56
C MET A 2 39.52 43.06 -48.46
N ALA A 3 39.16 42.74 -47.20
CA ALA A 3 38.11 41.81 -46.79
C ALA A 3 37.42 42.19 -45.46
N ARG A 4 36.14 41.84 -45.38
CA ARG A 4 35.32 41.75 -44.17
C ARG A 4 35.64 40.42 -43.48
N THR A 5 35.94 40.44 -42.19
CA THR A 5 35.88 39.24 -41.34
C THR A 5 34.56 39.26 -40.60
N ALA A 6 33.63 38.42 -41.08
CA ALA A 6 32.43 38.04 -40.35
C ALA A 6 32.86 37.07 -39.25
N VAL A 7 32.57 37.40 -37.99
CA VAL A 7 32.64 36.43 -36.89
C VAL A 7 31.29 35.74 -36.85
N ASP A 8 31.32 34.46 -37.26
CA ASP A 8 30.24 33.50 -37.19
C ASP A 8 30.13 33.01 -35.74
N GLU A 9 29.23 33.62 -34.96
CA GLU A 9 28.83 33.07 -33.66
C GLU A 9 27.88 31.91 -33.90
N GLY A 10 28.49 30.75 -34.13
CA GLY A 10 27.81 29.46 -34.21
C GLY A 10 27.01 29.17 -32.93
N ARG A 11 25.70 29.40 -33.04
CA ARG A 11 24.59 28.58 -32.52
C ARG A 11 24.99 27.39 -31.61
N ILE A 12 25.25 27.64 -30.33
CA ILE A 12 25.19 26.62 -29.29
C ILE A 12 23.77 26.64 -28.72
N GLY A 13 22.91 25.80 -29.24
CA GLY A 13 21.55 25.65 -28.75
C GLY A 13 20.91 24.42 -29.36
N ARG A 14 20.99 23.28 -28.65
CA ARG A 14 20.18 22.04 -28.78
C ARG A 14 20.83 20.84 -28.08
N GLY A 15 21.18 20.95 -26.80
CA GLY A 15 21.77 19.82 -26.03
C GLY A 15 21.05 19.50 -24.73
N ASP A 16 20.72 20.52 -23.94
CA ASP A 16 20.22 20.32 -22.58
C ASP A 16 18.71 20.03 -22.51
N GLY A 17 17.92 20.57 -23.44
CA GLY A 17 16.46 20.39 -23.44
C GLY A 17 16.00 18.96 -23.75
N ASP A 18 16.78 18.19 -24.52
CA ASP A 18 16.44 16.80 -24.85
C ASP A 18 16.79 15.86 -23.69
N ALA A 19 17.91 16.10 -22.98
CA ALA A 19 18.29 15.34 -21.80
C ALA A 19 17.30 15.58 -20.63
N GLU A 20 16.86 16.82 -20.44
CA GLU A 20 15.87 17.18 -19.43
C GLU A 20 14.51 16.53 -19.73
N ARG A 21 14.07 16.56 -21.00
CA ARG A 21 12.83 15.88 -21.44
C ARG A 21 12.88 14.37 -21.21
N VAL A 22 13.96 13.70 -21.59
CA VAL A 22 14.13 12.24 -21.39
C VAL A 22 14.11 11.88 -19.90
N MET A 23 14.73 12.69 -19.05
CA MET A 23 14.70 12.47 -17.60
C MET A 23 13.31 12.67 -17.00
N CYS A 24 12.54 13.65 -17.47
CA CYS A 24 11.16 13.85 -17.03
C CYS A 24 10.27 12.66 -17.42
N GLU A 25 10.30 12.20 -18.67
CA GLU A 25 9.50 11.04 -19.11
C GLU A 25 9.86 9.75 -18.36
N ALA A 26 11.14 9.54 -18.05
CA ALA A 26 11.58 8.38 -17.27
C ALA A 26 11.10 8.45 -15.81
N LYS A 27 11.02 9.64 -15.21
CA LYS A 27 10.47 9.86 -13.86
C LYS A 27 8.97 9.56 -13.81
N ASP A 28 8.21 10.05 -14.79
CA ASP A 28 6.75 9.86 -14.84
C ASP A 28 6.39 8.38 -15.01
N LYS A 29 7.10 7.66 -15.90
CA LYS A 29 6.94 6.21 -16.08
C LYS A 29 7.25 5.42 -14.81
N LYS A 30 8.30 5.80 -14.09
CA LYS A 30 8.65 5.17 -12.80
C LYS A 30 7.55 5.42 -11.77
N MET A 31 7.06 6.66 -11.66
CA MET A 31 6.03 7.03 -10.69
C MET A 31 4.72 6.28 -10.95
N ALA A 32 4.25 6.25 -12.19
CA ALA A 32 3.06 5.49 -12.57
C ALA A 32 3.20 3.99 -12.27
N THR A 33 4.41 3.43 -12.41
CA THR A 33 4.69 2.03 -12.05
C THR A 33 4.57 1.79 -10.55
N VAL A 34 5.21 2.64 -9.73
CA VAL A 34 5.14 2.53 -8.26
C VAL A 34 3.71 2.71 -7.76
N LEU A 35 2.94 3.63 -8.36
CA LEU A 35 1.55 3.87 -7.98
C LEU A 35 0.67 2.65 -8.27
N ARG A 36 0.84 2.00 -9.42
CA ARG A 36 0.14 0.73 -9.74
C ARG A 36 0.50 -0.38 -8.76
N GLN A 37 1.78 -0.54 -8.45
CA GLN A 37 2.23 -1.52 -7.46
C GLN A 37 1.64 -1.25 -6.08
N MET A 38 1.52 0.02 -5.67
CA MET A 38 0.87 0.38 -4.41
C MET A 38 -0.64 0.10 -4.41
N ILE A 39 -1.32 0.20 -5.55
CA ILE A 39 -2.72 -0.22 -5.68
C ILE A 39 -2.84 -1.73 -5.50
N ASP A 40 -1.95 -2.52 -6.11
CA ASP A 40 -1.96 -3.98 -5.95
C ASP A 40 -1.74 -4.39 -4.48
N VAL A 41 -0.83 -3.69 -3.78
CA VAL A 41 -0.59 -3.88 -2.35
C VAL A 41 -1.82 -3.47 -1.52
N LEU A 42 -2.50 -2.38 -1.90
CA LEU A 42 -3.73 -1.93 -1.25
C LEU A 42 -4.88 -2.92 -1.45
N ASP A 43 -4.99 -3.55 -2.62
CA ASP A 43 -5.99 -4.59 -2.87
C ASP A 43 -5.80 -5.81 -1.97
N ARG A 44 -4.55 -6.27 -1.82
CA ARG A 44 -4.24 -7.33 -0.87
C ARG A 44 -4.55 -6.95 0.57
N ALA A 45 -4.29 -5.69 0.97
CA ALA A 45 -4.66 -5.19 2.28
C ALA A 45 -6.19 -5.26 2.51
N ILE A 46 -6.98 -4.88 1.51
CA ILE A 46 -8.45 -4.94 1.55
C ILE A 46 -8.92 -6.38 1.70
N GLU A 47 -8.40 -7.31 0.90
CA GLU A 47 -8.76 -8.73 0.97
C GLU A 47 -8.46 -9.34 2.34
N LEU A 48 -7.32 -8.99 2.94
CA LEU A 48 -6.94 -9.45 4.27
C LEU A 48 -7.84 -8.87 5.36
N VAL A 49 -8.24 -7.60 5.26
CA VAL A 49 -9.20 -7.00 6.20
C VAL A 49 -10.57 -7.67 6.10
N ASP A 50 -11.09 -7.83 4.88
CA ASP A 50 -12.42 -8.41 4.65
C ASP A 50 -12.49 -9.89 5.07
N SER A 51 -11.46 -10.68 4.76
CA SER A 51 -11.41 -12.08 5.17
C SER A 51 -11.24 -12.24 6.67
N THR A 52 -10.43 -11.38 7.32
CA THR A 52 -10.32 -11.36 8.79
C THR A 52 -11.65 -11.03 9.44
N CYS A 53 -12.38 -10.05 8.91
CA CYS A 53 -13.73 -9.72 9.35
C CYS A 53 -14.66 -10.95 9.29
N THR A 54 -14.65 -11.68 8.17
CA THR A 54 -15.42 -12.93 8.01
C THR A 54 -15.04 -13.99 9.05
N TYR A 55 -13.73 -14.19 9.31
CA TYR A 55 -13.29 -15.17 10.29
C TYR A 55 -13.61 -14.75 11.73
N LEU A 56 -13.59 -13.45 12.03
CA LEU A 56 -14.00 -12.92 13.33
C LEU A 56 -15.50 -13.09 13.59
N GLU A 57 -16.36 -12.92 12.59
CA GLU A 57 -17.80 -13.21 12.73
C GLU A 57 -18.04 -14.67 13.14
N VAL A 58 -17.37 -15.60 12.46
CA VAL A 58 -17.48 -17.05 12.79
C VAL A 58 -16.86 -17.35 14.15
N PHE A 59 -15.70 -16.77 14.45
CA PHE A 59 -15.00 -16.95 15.71
C PHE A 59 -15.86 -16.51 16.90
N HIS A 60 -16.43 -15.30 16.86
CA HIS A 60 -17.31 -14.80 17.92
C HIS A 60 -18.56 -15.65 18.09
N LYS A 61 -19.21 -16.04 16.99
CA LYS A 61 -20.38 -16.91 17.02
C LYS A 61 -20.11 -18.23 17.77
N ASN A 62 -18.95 -18.84 17.52
CA ASN A 62 -18.58 -20.11 18.14
C ASN A 62 -18.03 -19.92 19.57
N LEU A 63 -17.49 -18.74 19.90
CA LEU A 63 -17.05 -18.39 21.25
C LEU A 63 -18.24 -18.24 22.21
N ASP A 64 -19.34 -17.66 21.73
CA ASP A 64 -20.55 -17.39 22.52
C ASP A 64 -21.46 -18.63 22.70
N ALA A 65 -21.16 -19.75 22.04
CA ALA A 65 -21.96 -20.96 22.12
C ALA A 65 -21.82 -21.62 23.51
N ASN A 66 -22.85 -21.47 24.36
CA ASN A 66 -22.92 -22.02 25.74
C ASN A 66 -22.80 -23.56 25.85
N THR A 67 -22.74 -24.28 24.74
CA THR A 67 -22.55 -25.74 24.66
C THR A 67 -21.60 -26.05 23.50
N GLN A 68 -20.30 -25.79 23.69
CA GLN A 68 -19.29 -26.11 22.67
C GLN A 68 -19.23 -27.63 22.44
N THR A 69 -19.68 -28.05 21.27
CA THR A 69 -19.44 -29.38 20.73
C THR A 69 -18.02 -29.46 20.19
N THR A 70 -17.43 -30.68 20.10
CA THR A 70 -16.08 -30.89 19.53
C THR A 70 -15.90 -30.21 18.17
N ARG A 71 -16.94 -30.23 17.33
CA ARG A 71 -16.94 -29.59 16.01
C ARG A 71 -16.85 -28.06 16.09
N GLU A 72 -17.56 -27.42 17.00
CA GLU A 72 -17.52 -25.96 17.17
C GLU A 72 -16.17 -25.51 17.71
N THR A 73 -15.53 -26.33 18.54
CA THR A 73 -14.14 -26.12 18.99
C THR A 73 -13.16 -26.18 17.82
N ASP A 74 -13.25 -27.21 16.97
CA ASP A 74 -12.38 -27.34 15.79
C ASP A 74 -12.57 -26.16 14.81
N GLU A 75 -13.82 -25.72 14.58
CA GLU A 75 -14.12 -24.56 13.73
C GLU A 75 -13.59 -23.25 14.33
N LEU A 76 -13.60 -23.11 15.66
CA LEU A 76 -13.07 -21.95 16.37
C LEU A 76 -11.53 -21.86 16.29
N GLU A 77 -10.83 -22.99 16.51
CA GLU A 77 -9.39 -23.08 16.35
C GLU A 77 -8.96 -22.78 14.90
N ALA A 78 -9.65 -23.36 13.92
CA ALA A 78 -9.38 -23.10 12.51
C ALA A 78 -9.61 -21.62 12.13
N CYS A 79 -10.58 -20.94 12.74
CA CYS A 79 -10.77 -19.49 12.53
C CYS A 79 -9.65 -18.68 13.17
N ALA A 80 -9.24 -19.01 14.40
CA ALA A 80 -8.12 -18.35 15.06
C ALA A 80 -6.82 -18.44 14.25
N ASP A 81 -6.52 -19.63 13.72
CA ASP A 81 -5.33 -19.85 12.87
C ASP A 81 -5.35 -18.98 11.62
N LYS A 82 -6.51 -18.85 10.97
CA LYS A 82 -6.67 -17.99 9.79
C LYS A 82 -6.52 -16.51 10.12
N ILE A 83 -7.05 -16.05 11.26
CA ILE A 83 -6.87 -14.67 11.73
C ILE A 83 -5.39 -14.38 11.99
N LEU A 84 -4.68 -15.30 12.65
CA LEU A 84 -3.24 -15.17 12.91
C LEU A 84 -2.42 -15.20 11.62
N GLN A 85 -2.80 -16.05 10.66
CA GLN A 85 -2.14 -16.09 9.36
C GLN A 85 -2.36 -14.79 8.59
N ASN A 86 -3.59 -14.27 8.57
CA ASN A 86 -3.88 -12.97 7.97
C ASN A 86 -3.05 -11.84 8.61
N GLY A 87 -2.78 -11.89 9.92
CA GLY A 87 -1.89 -10.94 10.59
C GLY A 87 -0.44 -11.00 10.07
N LYS A 88 0.09 -12.20 9.83
CA LYS A 88 1.42 -12.39 9.21
C LYS A 88 1.43 -11.89 7.77
N ASP A 89 0.43 -12.25 6.98
CA ASP A 89 0.31 -11.84 5.59
C ASP A 89 0.13 -10.32 5.46
N PHE A 90 -0.52 -9.68 6.44
CA PHE A 90 -0.66 -8.23 6.49
C PHE A 90 0.67 -7.54 6.83
N MET A 91 1.51 -8.14 7.66
CA MET A 91 2.88 -7.65 7.89
C MET A 91 3.69 -7.66 6.59
N ASP A 92 3.55 -8.69 5.76
CA ASP A 92 4.21 -8.75 4.44
C ASP A 92 3.69 -7.64 3.50
N VAL A 93 2.38 -7.38 3.49
CA VAL A 93 1.78 -6.24 2.77
C VAL A 93 2.38 -4.92 3.24
N TYR A 94 2.51 -4.71 4.55
CA TYR A 94 3.12 -3.51 5.12
C TYR A 94 4.59 -3.36 4.71
N LEU A 95 5.39 -4.43 4.76
CA LEU A 95 6.79 -4.42 4.36
C LEU A 95 6.96 -4.10 2.86
N GLN A 96 6.09 -4.64 2.01
CA GLN A 96 6.06 -4.31 0.58
C GLN A 96 5.71 -2.84 0.35
N ALA A 97 4.67 -2.32 1.02
CA ALA A 97 4.27 -0.92 0.95
C ALA A 97 5.41 0.02 1.40
N SER A 98 6.10 -0.34 2.49
CA SER A 98 7.25 0.39 3.02
C SER A 98 8.42 0.42 2.04
N GLY A 99 8.71 -0.71 1.39
CA GLY A 99 9.74 -0.81 0.34
C GLY A 99 9.45 0.09 -0.86
N LEU A 100 8.20 0.06 -1.35
CA LEU A 100 7.75 0.91 -2.45
C LEU A 100 7.81 2.39 -2.08
N HIS A 101 7.34 2.77 -0.88
CA HIS A 101 7.42 4.13 -0.37
C HIS A 101 8.89 4.62 -0.25
N ARG A 102 9.79 3.79 0.30
CA ARG A 102 11.22 4.13 0.41
C ARG A 102 11.92 4.26 -0.95
N SER A 103 11.48 3.50 -1.96
CA SER A 103 12.02 3.57 -3.32
C SER A 103 11.84 4.94 -3.99
N LEU A 104 10.89 5.75 -3.49
CA LEU A 104 10.64 7.13 -3.86
C LEU A 104 11.41 8.11 -2.95
N SER A 105 11.50 7.85 -1.64
CA SER A 105 12.18 8.73 -0.67
C SER A 105 13.70 8.82 -0.87
N ASN A 106 14.36 7.72 -1.27
CA ASN A 106 15.83 7.67 -1.38
C ASN A 106 16.40 8.39 -2.62
N LYS A 107 15.57 8.90 -3.54
CA LYS A 107 16.04 9.57 -4.76
C LYS A 107 15.23 10.83 -5.04
N ASN A 108 15.86 11.97 -4.74
CA ASN A 108 15.47 13.33 -5.09
C ASN A 108 14.39 13.96 -4.20
N ALA A 109 14.81 14.96 -3.42
CA ALA A 109 13.98 15.98 -2.79
C ALA A 109 13.18 16.85 -3.81
N SER A 110 12.99 16.39 -5.05
CA SER A 110 12.23 17.06 -6.11
C SER A 110 11.01 16.27 -6.60
N LEU A 111 10.67 15.12 -5.99
CA LEU A 111 9.43 14.37 -6.29
C LEU A 111 8.18 14.99 -5.64
N GLY A 112 8.08 16.32 -5.65
CA GLY A 112 6.91 17.07 -5.16
C GLY A 112 5.70 16.97 -6.11
N GLY A 113 5.34 15.75 -6.51
CA GLY A 113 4.18 15.44 -7.36
C GLY A 113 3.01 14.88 -6.54
N GLN A 114 1.79 15.01 -7.07
CA GLN A 114 0.58 14.48 -6.44
C GLN A 114 0.65 12.96 -6.23
N GLU A 115 1.35 12.24 -7.11
CA GLU A 115 1.52 10.80 -7.09
C GLU A 115 2.39 10.32 -5.91
N ALA A 116 3.43 11.09 -5.54
CA ALA A 116 4.22 10.78 -4.36
C ALA A 116 3.39 10.93 -3.07
N ASN A 117 2.50 11.93 -3.03
CA ASN A 117 1.54 12.10 -1.94
C ASN A 117 0.53 10.93 -1.92
N HIS A 118 0.07 10.45 -3.08
CA HIS A 118 -0.79 9.27 -3.14
C HIS A 118 -0.10 8.01 -2.63
N VAL A 119 1.15 7.76 -3.02
CA VAL A 119 1.95 6.63 -2.50
C VAL A 119 2.12 6.74 -0.99
N HIS A 120 2.42 7.93 -0.48
CA HIS A 120 2.51 8.18 0.96
C HIS A 120 1.18 7.93 1.67
N PHE A 121 0.08 8.39 1.10
CA PHE A 121 -1.25 8.23 1.67
C PHE A 121 -1.71 6.78 1.70
N ILE A 122 -1.45 6.00 0.64
CA ILE A 122 -1.65 4.54 0.63
C ILE A 122 -0.84 3.89 1.74
N PHE A 123 0.46 4.20 1.83
CA PHE A 123 1.33 3.63 2.85
C PHE A 123 0.84 3.91 4.28
N GLN A 124 0.49 5.17 4.58
CA GLN A 124 -0.04 5.54 5.89
C GLN A 124 -1.36 4.83 6.22
N THR A 125 -2.24 4.70 5.23
CA THR A 125 -3.52 3.99 5.41
C THR A 125 -3.29 2.52 5.68
N ILE A 126 -2.37 1.84 4.98
CA ILE A 126 -2.02 0.44 5.28
C ILE A 126 -1.41 0.33 6.69
N ALA A 127 -0.50 1.24 7.04
CA ALA A 127 0.16 1.25 8.33
C ALA A 127 -0.81 1.42 9.51
N SER A 128 -1.92 2.15 9.35
CA SER A 128 -2.90 2.31 10.43
C SER A 128 -3.62 1.02 10.81
N TYR A 129 -3.67 0.03 9.91
CA TYR A 129 -4.26 -1.29 10.20
C TYR A 129 -3.25 -2.24 10.85
N LEU A 130 -1.95 -1.94 10.84
CA LEU A 130 -0.93 -2.83 11.40
C LEU A 130 -1.17 -3.13 12.88
N LEU A 131 -1.64 -2.14 13.64
CA LEU A 131 -1.96 -2.30 15.06
C LEU A 131 -3.16 -3.23 15.29
N LEU A 132 -4.07 -3.34 14.32
CA LEU A 132 -5.21 -4.25 14.38
C LEU A 132 -4.80 -5.70 14.09
N PHE A 133 -3.74 -5.90 13.31
CA PHE A 133 -3.24 -7.23 12.92
C PHE A 133 -2.11 -7.75 13.80
N ASN A 134 -1.51 -6.90 14.63
CA ASN A 134 -0.45 -7.29 15.56
C ASN A 134 -1.03 -7.93 16.84
N VAL A 135 -1.80 -9.01 16.66
CA VAL A 135 -2.49 -9.72 17.73
C VAL A 135 -1.80 -11.08 17.93
N SER A 136 -1.41 -11.41 19.15
CA SER A 136 -0.89 -12.75 19.44
C SER A 136 -2.02 -13.77 19.58
N ALA A 137 -1.69 -15.06 19.45
CA ALA A 137 -2.66 -16.13 19.68
C ALA A 137 -3.33 -16.03 21.05
N LYS A 138 -2.61 -15.58 22.09
CA LYS A 138 -3.18 -15.38 23.43
C LYS A 138 -4.15 -14.20 23.49
N ASP A 139 -3.86 -13.15 22.74
CA ASP A 139 -4.66 -11.93 22.73
C ASP A 139 -5.99 -12.13 21.99
N ILE A 140 -6.05 -13.01 20.99
CA ILE A 140 -7.31 -13.33 20.28
C ILE A 140 -8.39 -13.85 21.23
N TYR A 141 -8.02 -14.69 22.20
CA TYR A 141 -9.00 -15.26 23.15
C TYR A 141 -9.25 -14.35 24.36
N ALA A 142 -8.30 -13.48 24.70
CA ALA A 142 -8.40 -12.59 25.85
C ALA A 142 -9.09 -11.26 25.52
N HIS A 143 -8.76 -10.66 24.38
CA HIS A 143 -9.18 -9.34 23.91
C HIS A 143 -9.48 -9.42 22.41
N THR A 144 -10.60 -10.05 22.06
CA THR A 144 -10.90 -10.37 20.67
C THR A 144 -11.04 -9.12 19.82
N LEU A 145 -10.28 -9.08 18.72
CA LEU A 145 -10.44 -8.07 17.68
C LEU A 145 -11.90 -8.10 17.22
N THR A 146 -12.63 -6.99 17.27
CA THR A 146 -14.05 -7.02 16.87
C THR A 146 -14.20 -6.80 15.37
N VAL A 147 -15.32 -7.29 14.83
CA VAL A 147 -15.73 -7.02 13.45
C VAL A 147 -15.81 -5.52 13.17
N GLU A 148 -16.28 -4.73 14.15
CA GLU A 148 -16.39 -3.27 14.05
C GLU A 148 -15.03 -2.56 13.92
N MET A 149 -13.97 -3.16 14.47
CA MET A 149 -12.60 -2.65 14.34
C MET A 149 -12.02 -2.94 12.95
N MET A 150 -12.58 -3.92 12.22
CA MET A 150 -12.10 -4.39 10.92
C MET A 150 -12.95 -3.85 9.78
N ASP A 151 -12.82 -2.55 9.51
CA ASP A 151 -13.53 -1.88 8.41
C ASP A 151 -12.59 -1.61 7.23
N SER A 152 -12.85 -2.19 6.05
CA SER A 152 -12.04 -1.94 4.85
C SER A 152 -12.42 -0.67 4.07
N ARG A 153 -13.49 0.05 4.45
CA ARG A 153 -13.96 1.26 3.73
C ARG A 153 -12.87 2.35 3.60
N PRO A 154 -12.05 2.66 4.62
CA PRO A 154 -10.94 3.60 4.47
C PRO A 154 -9.96 3.20 3.36
N LEU A 155 -9.52 1.94 3.32
CA LEU A 155 -8.62 1.42 2.28
C LEU A 155 -9.25 1.54 0.88
N ARG A 156 -10.54 1.18 0.75
CA ARG A 156 -11.30 1.30 -0.50
C ARG A 156 -11.45 2.75 -0.95
N SER A 157 -11.69 3.67 -0.02
CA SER A 157 -11.77 5.10 -0.29
C SER A 157 -10.45 5.65 -0.85
N VAL A 158 -9.33 5.27 -0.24
CA VAL A 158 -8.00 5.61 -0.74
C VAL A 158 -7.76 5.05 -2.13
N LYS A 159 -8.08 3.76 -2.36
CA LYS A 159 -7.97 3.14 -3.69
C LYS A 159 -8.72 3.94 -4.74
N ASN A 160 -9.98 4.29 -4.47
CA ASN A 160 -10.83 5.04 -5.40
C ASN A 160 -10.32 6.45 -5.69
N MET A 161 -9.68 7.09 -4.71
CA MET A 161 -9.04 8.39 -4.90
C MET A 161 -7.82 8.27 -5.80
N VAL A 162 -6.96 7.28 -5.56
CA VAL A 162 -5.73 7.07 -6.31
C VAL A 162 -6.02 6.65 -7.76
N LEU A 163 -7.02 5.80 -7.98
CA LEU A 163 -7.43 5.38 -9.32
C LEU A 163 -7.89 6.52 -10.23
N LYS A 164 -8.35 7.65 -9.66
CA LYS A 164 -8.71 8.84 -10.44
C LYS A 164 -7.48 9.60 -10.96
N CYS A 165 -6.30 9.24 -10.52
CA CYS A 165 -5.02 9.86 -10.87
C CYS A 165 -4.19 9.01 -11.85
N LEU A 166 -4.74 7.86 -12.28
CA LEU A 166 -4.17 6.98 -13.32
C LEU A 166 -4.99 7.06 -14.61
#